data_AF-A0AA44Y2C6-F1
#
_entry.id   AF-A0AA44Y2C6-F1
#
_cell.length_a   1.000
_cell.length_b   1.000
_cell.length_c   1.000
_cell.angle_alpha   90.00
_cell.angle_beta   90.00
_cell.angle_gamma   90.00
#
_symmetry.space_group_name_H-M   'P 1'
#
loop_
_entity.id
_entity.type
_entity.pdbx_description
1 polymer ?
#
loop_
_entity_poly.entity_id
_entity_poly.type
_entity_poly.pdbx_seq_one_letter_code
_entity_poly.pdbx_strand_id
1 'polypeptide(L)' 'MEGTKLDSEPKRASRKGCPNHPIDFKRRSAELACEPGVSVSKLALEHGLNANQLFRW' A
#
# COMPACT_ATOMS: atom_id res chain seq x y z
N MET A 1 4.63 25.13 7.40
CA MET A 1 4.73 24.15 6.31
C MET A 1 4.73 22.77 6.94
N GLU A 2 3.80 21.94 6.47
CA GLU A 2 3.22 20.77 7.13
C GLU A 2 4.21 19.73 7.63
N GLY A 3 4.13 19.43 8.93
CA GLY A 3 4.62 18.19 9.51
C GLY A 3 3.51 17.16 9.52
N THR A 4 3.43 16.30 8.50
CA THR A 4 2.52 15.14 8.54
C THR A 4 3.32 13.92 8.99
N LYS A 5 3.50 13.84 10.31
CA LYS A 5 4.06 12.71 11.03
C LYS A 5 3.08 11.54 10.89
N LEU A 6 3.42 10.55 10.05
CA LEU A 6 2.66 9.31 9.95
C LEU A 6 3.11 8.38 11.07
N ASP A 7 2.55 8.62 12.24
CA ASP A 7 2.50 7.64 13.32
C ASP A 7 1.30 6.72 13.06
N SER A 8 1.58 5.45 12.75
CA SER A 8 0.59 4.37 12.85
C SER A 8 1.32 3.05 12.66
N GLU A 9 1.73 2.45 13.79
CA GLU A 9 1.96 1.01 13.86
C GLU A 9 0.63 0.27 13.74
N PRO A 10 0.57 -0.78 12.91
CA PRO A 10 -0.36 -1.87 13.17
C PRO A 10 0.46 -3.15 13.27
N LYS A 11 0.64 -3.62 14.51
CA LYS A 11 1.05 -4.99 14.82
C LYS A 11 -0.07 -5.95 14.36
N ARG A 12 -0.15 -6.21 13.06
CA ARG A 12 -0.97 -7.29 12.50
C ARG A 12 -0.04 -8.47 12.24
N ALA A 13 -0.28 -9.56 12.96
CA ALA A 13 0.46 -10.79 12.82
C ALA A 13 0.48 -11.24 11.35
N SER A 14 1.67 -11.26 10.74
CA SER A 14 1.84 -11.75 9.37
C SER A 14 1.54 -13.25 9.35
N ARG A 15 0.56 -13.66 8.54
CA ARG A 15 0.42 -15.05 8.10
C ARG A 15 1.64 -15.33 7.21
N LYS A 16 2.46 -16.33 7.56
CA LYS A 16 3.67 -16.75 6.82
C LYS A 16 3.45 -16.61 5.31
N GLY A 17 4.17 -15.67 4.67
CA GLY A 17 4.16 -15.47 3.22
C GLY A 17 3.65 -14.10 2.72
N CYS A 18 3.07 -13.25 3.57
CA CYS A 18 2.81 -11.86 3.19
C CYS A 18 3.88 -10.93 3.80
N PRO A 19 4.68 -10.21 2.99
CA PRO A 19 5.50 -9.12 3.50
C PRO A 19 4.60 -8.17 4.28
N ASN A 20 4.93 -7.92 5.54
CA ASN A 20 4.07 -7.18 6.44
C ASN A 20 4.18 -5.68 6.09
N HIS A 21 3.46 -5.25 5.05
CA HIS A 21 3.35 -3.82 4.76
C HIS A 21 2.47 -3.15 5.82
N PRO A 22 2.86 -1.96 6.34
CA PRO A 22 2.03 -1.20 7.25
C PRO A 22 0.68 -0.89 6.61
N ILE A 23 -0.39 -0.83 7.41
CA ILE A 23 -1.74 -0.68 6.86
C ILE A 23 -1.95 0.65 6.17
N ASP A 24 -1.31 1.70 6.66
CA ASP A 24 -1.35 3.04 6.08
C ASP A 24 -0.79 3.05 4.66
N PHE A 25 0.28 2.27 4.44
CA PHE A 25 0.82 2.07 3.11
C PHE A 25 -0.17 1.34 2.21
N LYS A 26 -0.76 0.24 2.68
CA LYS A 26 -1.77 -0.53 1.91
C LYS A 26 -2.98 0.33 1.56
N ARG A 27 -3.47 1.14 2.51
CA ARG A 27 -4.62 2.05 2.32
C ARG A 27 -4.29 3.10 1.27
N ARG A 28 -3.15 3.80 1.40
CA ARG A 28 -2.70 4.79 0.42
C ARG A 28 -2.52 4.19 -0.97
N SER A 29 -1.94 3.00 -1.06
CA SER A 29 -1.76 2.34 -2.35
C SER A 29 -3.10 1.93 -2.98
N ALA A 30 -4.08 1.51 -2.18
CA ALA A 30 -5.43 1.22 -2.66
C ALA A 30 -6.17 2.49 -3.10
N GLU A 31 -6.04 3.60 -2.35
CA GLU A 31 -6.61 4.90 -2.71
C GLU A 31 -6.03 5.39 -4.05
N LEU A 32 -4.71 5.37 -4.20
CA LEU A 32 -4.03 5.75 -5.45
C LEU A 32 -4.39 4.81 -6.61
N ALA A 33 -4.61 3.53 -6.35
CA ALA A 33 -5.04 2.58 -7.37
C ALA A 33 -6.49 2.80 -7.85
N CYS A 34 -7.34 3.41 -7.02
CA CYS A 34 -8.72 3.76 -7.35
C CYS A 34 -8.84 5.10 -8.12
N GLU A 35 -7.78 5.88 -8.21
CA GLU A 35 -7.81 7.16 -8.93
C GLU A 35 -8.00 6.95 -10.45
N PRO A 36 -8.94 7.68 -11.07
CA PRO A 36 -9.22 7.53 -12.50
C PRO A 36 -8.01 7.96 -13.33
N GLY A 37 -7.45 7.03 -14.10
CA GLY A 37 -6.27 7.25 -14.95
C GLY A 37 -4.96 6.73 -14.36
N VAL A 38 -4.97 6.20 -13.13
CA VAL A 38 -3.80 5.52 -12.57
C VAL A 38 -3.75 4.07 -13.06
N SER A 39 -2.59 3.67 -13.61
CA SER A 39 -2.33 2.27 -13.91
C SER A 39 -1.82 1.57 -12.65
N VAL A 40 -2.63 0.66 -12.11
CA VAL A 40 -2.30 -0.14 -10.91
C VAL A 40 -0.96 -0.86 -11.06
N SER A 41 -0.65 -1.38 -12.25
CA SER A 41 0.62 -2.05 -12.54
C SER A 41 1.82 -1.10 -12.48
N LYS A 42 1.66 0.12 -12.98
CA LYS A 42 2.71 1.16 -12.93
C LYS A 42 2.95 1.62 -11.50
N LEU A 43 1.86 1.91 -10.77
CA LEU A 43 1.91 2.28 -9.36
C LEU A 43 2.59 1.19 -8.51
N ALA A 44 2.25 -0.07 -8.76
CA ALA A 44 2.88 -1.19 -8.09
C ALA A 44 4.39 -1.26 -8.37
N LEU A 45 4.80 -1.10 -9.64
CA LEU A 45 6.21 -1.11 -10.04
C LEU A 45 7.00 0.02 -9.36
N GLU A 46 6.45 1.23 -9.31
CA GLU A 46 7.07 2.39 -8.65
C GLU A 46 7.32 2.15 -7.16
N HIS A 47 6.45 1.37 -6.52
CA HIS A 47 6.55 1.02 -5.11
C HIS A 47 7.19 -0.36 -4.85
N GLY A 48 7.67 -1.06 -5.88
CA GLY A 48 8.24 -2.40 -5.78
C GLY A 48 7.24 -3.47 -5.32
N LEU A 49 5.95 -3.24 -5.53
CA LEU A 49 4.85 -4.14 -5.20
C LEU A 49 4.41 -4.94 -6.41
N ASN A 50 3.76 -6.06 -6.17
CA ASN A 50 3.01 -6.78 -7.20
C ASN A 50 1.60 -6.17 -7.29
N ALA A 51 1.11 -5.89 -8.50
CA ALA A 51 -0.25 -5.39 -8.71
C ALA A 51 -1.31 -6.32 -8.09
N ASN A 52 -1.08 -7.64 -8.08
CA ASN A 52 -1.94 -8.62 -7.43
C ASN A 52 -2.02 -8.43 -5.90
N GLN A 53 -1.03 -7.81 -5.26
CA GLN A 53 -1.13 -7.46 -3.84
C GLN A 53 -2.14 -6.34 -3.62
N LEU A 54 -2.19 -5.34 -4.51
CA LEU A 54 -3.14 -4.24 -4.43
C LEU A 54 -4.58 -4.73 -4.61
N PHE A 55 -4.83 -5.69 -5.51
CA PHE A 55 -6.17 -6.29 -5.67
C PHE A 55 -6.58 -7.20 -4.51
N ARG A 56 -5.63 -7.67 -3.69
CA ARG A 56 -5.89 -8.55 -2.54
C ARG A 56 -6.02 -7.79 -1.21
N TRP A 57 -5.72 -6.49 -1.19
CA TRP A 57 -5.75 -5.65 0.00
C TRP A 57 -7.02 -4.80 0.04
#